data_AF-X0TIU1-F1
#
_entry.id   AF-X0TIU1-F1
#
_cell.length_a   1.000
_cell.length_b   1.000
_cell.length_c   1.000
_cell.angle_alpha   90.00
_cell.angle_beta   90.00
_cell.angle_gamma   90.00
#
_symmetry.space_group_name_H-M   'P 1'
#
loop_
_entity.id
_entity.type
_entity.pdbx_description
1 polymer ?
#
loop_
_entity_poly.entity_id
_entity_poly.type
_entity_poly.pdbx_seq_one_letter_code
_entity_poly.pdbx_strand_id
1 'polypeptide(L)'
;RKIQEYQQAGRNIRHVGNLTKEQLYKEYQAATVYFYPTNFLEVSCITAMECMACGLPMIFNGIGALPETYGPAPAGKMEDPKFQKGMIDTLFKLLNSEQVQKNYREAGLKKARRLKWSSLAKTWEKSFYSMFKERNNPETLAKRFEDESNFIAQSKLVNSPLFIDEISYTDPVKMTVVMPNCRGQETAELAIKIFREKAHAKHDYIVIGNGVELKAEGGLAGDNIKILNYAESIGVTKAWNNGIKLAQTEHIAIANDDVFMMDGWDVQLLGVMDAYDIDMISPNEH
;
A
#
# COMPACT_ATOMS: atom_id res chain seq x y z
N ARG A 1 0.04 -26.61 -30.62
CA ARG A 1 0.34 -27.99 -31.05
C ARG A 1 -0.70 -29.00 -30.51
N LYS A 2 -0.70 -29.40 -29.23
CA LYS A 2 -1.69 -30.38 -28.70
C LYS A 2 -3.16 -29.99 -28.85
N ILE A 3 -3.52 -28.71 -28.65
CA ILE A 3 -4.91 -28.26 -28.82
C ILE A 3 -5.39 -28.43 -30.27
N GLN A 4 -4.54 -28.10 -31.24
CA GLN A 4 -4.85 -28.28 -32.67
C GLN A 4 -5.00 -29.77 -33.02
N GLU A 5 -4.14 -30.63 -32.47
CA GLU A 5 -4.25 -32.09 -32.63
C GLU A 5 -5.61 -32.61 -32.11
N TYR A 6 -6.06 -32.15 -30.94
CA TYR A 6 -7.37 -32.56 -30.40
C TYR A 6 -8.55 -32.00 -31.20
N GLN A 7 -8.45 -30.78 -31.71
CA GLN A 7 -9.47 -30.21 -32.60
C GLN A 7 -9.57 -31.02 -33.91
N GLN A 8 -8.44 -31.38 -34.51
CA GLN A 8 -8.38 -32.24 -35.70
C GLN A 8 -8.94 -33.64 -35.42
N ALA A 9 -8.79 -34.14 -34.18
CA ALA A 9 -9.42 -35.38 -33.73
C ALA A 9 -10.93 -35.24 -33.39
N GLY A 10 -11.57 -34.12 -33.76
CA GLY A 10 -13.01 -33.90 -33.61
C GLY A 10 -13.46 -33.59 -32.17
N ARG A 11 -12.55 -33.21 -31.27
CA ARG A 11 -12.92 -32.79 -29.91
C ARG A 11 -13.50 -31.38 -29.92
N ASN A 12 -14.56 -31.16 -29.14
CA ASN A 12 -15.19 -29.85 -28.99
C ASN A 12 -14.31 -28.92 -28.13
N ILE A 13 -13.37 -28.24 -28.77
CA ILE A 13 -12.42 -27.33 -28.10
C ILE A 13 -12.41 -26.01 -28.86
N ARG A 14 -12.69 -24.91 -28.15
CA ARG A 14 -12.50 -23.54 -28.65
C ARG A 14 -11.29 -22.93 -27.96
N HIS A 15 -10.23 -22.69 -28.73
CA HIS A 15 -9.03 -21.99 -28.25
C HIS A 15 -9.17 -20.49 -28.50
N VAL A 16 -9.11 -19.68 -27.44
CA VAL A 16 -9.40 -18.24 -27.48
C VAL A 16 -8.16 -17.34 -27.49
N GLY A 17 -6.97 -17.91 -27.32
CA GLY A 17 -5.71 -17.15 -27.28
C GLY A 17 -5.61 -16.20 -26.08
N ASN A 18 -4.84 -15.12 -26.26
CA ASN A 18 -4.66 -14.09 -25.23
C ASN A 18 -5.86 -13.15 -25.24
N LEU A 19 -6.50 -12.99 -24.08
CA LEU A 19 -7.66 -12.13 -23.89
C LEU A 19 -7.31 -10.90 -23.06
N THR A 20 -7.96 -9.77 -23.35
CA THR A 20 -8.02 -8.65 -22.41
C THR A 20 -8.85 -9.03 -21.19
N LYS A 21 -8.75 -8.28 -20.08
CA LYS A 21 -9.57 -8.53 -18.88
C LYS A 21 -11.07 -8.52 -19.17
N GLU A 22 -11.53 -7.57 -19.99
CA GLU A 22 -12.94 -7.50 -20.36
C GLU A 22 -13.40 -8.74 -21.15
N GLN A 23 -12.59 -9.17 -22.11
CA GLN A 23 -12.88 -10.38 -22.90
C GLN A 23 -12.85 -11.63 -22.02
N LEU A 24 -11.88 -11.75 -21.13
CA LEU A 24 -11.77 -12.86 -20.18
C LEU A 24 -13.02 -12.95 -19.28
N TYR A 25 -13.52 -11.81 -18.79
CA TYR A 25 -14.71 -11.81 -17.93
C TYR A 25 -15.98 -12.18 -18.68
N LYS A 26 -16.09 -11.83 -19.98
CA LYS A 26 -17.18 -12.35 -20.83
C LYS A 26 -17.13 -13.87 -20.93
N GLU A 27 -15.93 -14.45 -21.07
CA GLU A 27 -15.75 -15.90 -21.06
C GLU A 27 -16.10 -16.53 -19.70
N TYR A 28 -15.70 -15.88 -18.60
CA TYR A 28 -16.05 -16.37 -17.25
C TYR A 28 -17.55 -16.36 -16.98
N GLN A 29 -18.26 -15.35 -17.48
CA GLN A 29 -19.72 -15.26 -17.34
C GLN A 29 -20.46 -16.29 -18.19
N ALA A 30 -19.90 -16.65 -19.35
CA ALA A 30 -20.47 -17.68 -20.22
C ALA A 30 -20.13 -19.11 -19.79
N ALA A 31 -19.05 -19.30 -19.03
CA ALA A 31 -18.61 -20.62 -18.57
C ALA A 31 -19.47 -21.15 -17.41
N THR A 32 -19.67 -22.48 -17.38
CA THR A 32 -20.32 -23.18 -16.26
C THR A 32 -19.33 -23.47 -15.12
N VAL A 33 -18.07 -23.73 -15.46
CA VAL A 33 -17.02 -24.13 -14.52
C VAL A 33 -15.64 -23.79 -15.05
N TYR A 34 -14.76 -23.33 -14.16
CA TYR A 34 -13.34 -23.18 -14.41
C TYR A 34 -12.60 -24.42 -13.89
N PHE A 35 -12.06 -25.24 -14.80
CA PHE A 35 -11.32 -26.45 -14.44
C PHE A 35 -9.82 -26.17 -14.46
N TYR A 36 -9.17 -26.27 -13.30
CA TYR A 36 -7.78 -25.88 -13.07
C TYR A 36 -6.92 -27.02 -12.47
N PRO A 37 -6.63 -28.08 -13.25
CA PRO A 37 -5.95 -29.28 -12.80
C PRO A 37 -4.41 -29.13 -12.82
N THR A 38 -3.87 -28.21 -12.04
CA THR A 38 -2.42 -27.92 -12.01
C THR A 38 -1.69 -28.57 -10.83
N ASN A 39 -0.38 -28.81 -10.99
CA ASN A 39 0.56 -29.14 -9.90
C ASN A 39 1.31 -27.87 -9.40
N PHE A 40 0.95 -26.69 -9.90
CA PHE A 40 1.57 -25.43 -9.52
C PHE A 40 1.09 -24.97 -8.13
N LEU A 41 2.04 -24.60 -7.26
CA LEU A 41 1.76 -24.08 -5.93
C LEU A 41 1.44 -22.58 -6.02
N GLU A 42 0.15 -22.27 -5.99
CA GLU A 42 -0.33 -20.89 -5.95
C GLU A 42 -0.04 -20.22 -4.60
N VAL A 43 0.26 -18.92 -4.62
CA VAL A 43 0.48 -18.12 -3.39
C VAL A 43 -0.81 -17.39 -2.97
N SER A 44 -1.58 -16.91 -3.94
CA SER A 44 -2.89 -16.29 -3.67
C SER A 44 -3.93 -16.67 -4.72
N CYS A 45 -3.52 -16.93 -5.97
CA CYS A 45 -4.37 -17.20 -7.12
C CYS A 45 -5.42 -16.11 -7.38
N ILE A 46 -5.01 -15.05 -8.08
CA ILE A 46 -5.92 -13.99 -8.53
C ILE A 46 -7.06 -14.55 -9.37
N THR A 47 -6.79 -15.57 -10.20
CA THR A 47 -7.80 -16.28 -11.00
C THR A 47 -8.92 -16.88 -10.16
N ALA A 48 -8.61 -17.46 -8.99
CA ALA A 48 -9.61 -17.99 -8.07
C ALA A 48 -10.52 -16.87 -7.54
N MET A 49 -9.95 -15.71 -7.21
CA MET A 49 -10.70 -14.53 -6.76
C MET A 49 -11.59 -13.96 -7.86
N GLU A 50 -11.09 -13.90 -9.10
CA GLU A 50 -11.86 -13.47 -10.27
C GLU A 50 -13.03 -14.42 -10.58
N CYS A 51 -12.80 -15.74 -10.52
CA CYS A 51 -13.86 -16.74 -10.67
C CYS A 51 -14.96 -16.53 -9.62
N MET A 52 -14.58 -16.36 -8.34
CA MET A 52 -15.55 -16.08 -7.27
C MET A 52 -16.33 -14.77 -7.50
N ALA A 53 -15.66 -13.71 -7.95
CA ALA A 53 -16.30 -12.43 -8.25
C ALA A 53 -17.28 -12.52 -9.43
N CYS A 54 -16.98 -13.34 -10.44
CA CYS A 54 -17.88 -13.63 -11.56
C CYS A 54 -18.97 -14.66 -11.21
N GLY A 55 -18.92 -15.27 -10.02
CA GLY A 55 -19.81 -16.37 -9.65
C GLY A 55 -19.59 -17.64 -10.48
N LEU A 56 -18.38 -17.83 -11.00
CA LEU A 56 -17.95 -19.00 -11.75
C LEU A 56 -17.41 -20.07 -10.77
N PRO A 57 -18.05 -21.25 -10.67
CA PRO A 57 -17.50 -22.36 -9.91
C PRO A 57 -16.12 -22.77 -10.43
N MET A 58 -15.20 -23.08 -9.52
CA MET A 58 -13.85 -23.53 -9.84
C MET A 58 -13.63 -24.93 -9.26
N ILE A 59 -13.02 -25.81 -10.06
CA ILE A 59 -12.50 -27.10 -9.60
C ILE A 59 -11.00 -27.07 -9.80
N PHE A 60 -10.26 -27.38 -8.74
CA PHE A 60 -8.81 -27.20 -8.68
C PHE A 60 -8.19 -28.27 -7.78
N ASN A 61 -6.87 -28.42 -7.91
CA ASN A 61 -6.07 -29.23 -6.99
C ASN A 61 -5.82 -28.43 -5.69
N GLY A 62 -6.21 -28.98 -4.54
CA GLY A 62 -6.16 -28.33 -3.23
C GLY A 62 -4.75 -28.16 -2.63
N ILE A 63 -3.79 -27.66 -3.41
CA ILE A 63 -2.39 -27.44 -3.04
C ILE A 63 -2.07 -25.94 -2.98
N GLY A 64 -0.98 -25.59 -2.29
CA GLY A 64 -0.58 -24.18 -2.11
C GLY A 64 -1.64 -23.40 -1.32
N ALA A 65 -1.88 -22.16 -1.71
CA ALA A 65 -2.83 -21.25 -1.05
C ALA A 65 -4.27 -21.33 -1.59
N LEU A 66 -4.54 -22.19 -2.58
CA LEU A 66 -5.88 -22.34 -3.15
C LEU A 66 -6.95 -22.79 -2.14
N PRO A 67 -6.66 -23.73 -1.20
CA PRO A 67 -7.59 -24.09 -0.13
C PRO A 67 -8.03 -22.90 0.74
N GLU A 68 -7.10 -22.00 1.01
CA GLU A 68 -7.31 -20.79 1.80
C GLU A 68 -8.08 -19.75 0.97
N THR A 69 -7.63 -19.47 -0.26
CA THR A 69 -8.24 -18.45 -1.14
C THR A 69 -9.64 -18.84 -1.58
N TYR A 70 -9.86 -20.05 -2.09
CA TYR A 70 -11.14 -20.46 -2.67
C TYR A 70 -11.97 -21.25 -1.67
N GLY A 71 -11.40 -22.29 -1.07
CA GLY A 71 -12.05 -23.16 -0.09
C GLY A 71 -11.42 -24.55 -0.09
N PRO A 72 -11.73 -25.41 0.90
CA PRO A 72 -11.12 -26.74 1.00
C PRO A 72 -11.42 -27.59 -0.24
N ALA A 73 -10.42 -28.29 -0.75
CA ALA A 73 -10.52 -29.22 -1.87
C ALA A 73 -9.53 -30.39 -1.70
N PRO A 74 -9.77 -31.55 -2.33
CA PRO A 74 -8.81 -32.65 -2.36
C PRO A 74 -7.48 -32.22 -2.98
N ALA A 75 -6.37 -32.69 -2.38
CA ALA A 75 -5.02 -32.46 -2.86
C ALA A 75 -4.39 -33.77 -3.34
N GLY A 76 -3.65 -33.72 -4.44
CA GLY A 76 -2.99 -34.90 -4.99
C GLY A 76 -2.04 -34.59 -6.13
N LYS A 77 -1.29 -35.60 -6.57
CA LYS A 77 -0.43 -35.50 -7.75
C LYS A 77 -1.29 -35.67 -9.00
N MET A 78 -1.17 -34.75 -9.96
CA MET A 78 -1.91 -34.85 -11.21
C MET A 78 -1.53 -36.08 -12.05
N GLU A 79 -0.41 -36.75 -11.77
CA GLU A 79 0.00 -38.01 -12.39
C GLU A 79 -0.74 -39.23 -11.82
N ASP A 80 -1.40 -39.12 -10.66
CA ASP A 80 -2.14 -40.22 -10.05
C ASP A 80 -3.51 -40.42 -10.75
N PRO A 81 -3.76 -41.57 -11.40
CA PRO A 81 -5.02 -41.84 -12.08
C PRO A 81 -6.25 -41.81 -11.16
N LYS A 82 -6.09 -42.17 -9.87
CA LYS A 82 -7.20 -42.11 -8.90
C LYS A 82 -7.58 -40.67 -8.60
N PHE A 83 -6.58 -39.80 -8.45
CA PHE A 83 -6.80 -38.38 -8.22
C PHE A 83 -7.42 -37.70 -9.46
N GLN A 84 -6.89 -37.97 -10.64
CA GLN A 84 -7.47 -37.50 -11.91
C GLN A 84 -8.94 -37.91 -12.04
N LYS A 85 -9.26 -39.18 -11.74
CA LYS A 85 -10.64 -39.67 -11.77
C LYS A 85 -11.54 -38.92 -10.80
N GLY A 86 -11.10 -38.71 -9.56
CA GLY A 86 -11.88 -37.95 -8.56
C GLY A 86 -12.18 -36.51 -8.99
N MET A 87 -11.21 -35.84 -9.63
CA MET A 87 -11.39 -34.50 -10.20
C MET A 87 -12.42 -34.50 -11.33
N ILE A 88 -12.33 -35.47 -12.24
CA ILE A 88 -13.27 -35.62 -13.37
C ILE A 88 -14.69 -35.95 -12.86
N ASP A 89 -14.82 -36.84 -11.87
CA ASP A 89 -16.11 -37.17 -11.26
C ASP A 89 -16.75 -35.94 -10.61
N THR A 90 -15.94 -35.08 -9.98
CA THR A 90 -16.40 -33.81 -9.40
C THR A 90 -16.86 -32.84 -10.48
N LEU A 91 -16.13 -32.75 -11.59
CA LEU A 91 -16.51 -31.96 -12.76
C LEU A 91 -17.85 -32.40 -13.33
N PHE A 92 -18.06 -33.70 -13.54
CA PHE A 92 -19.33 -34.20 -14.05
C PHE A 92 -20.49 -33.99 -13.07
N LYS A 93 -20.28 -34.15 -11.76
CA LYS A 93 -21.31 -33.87 -10.76
C LYS A 93 -21.77 -32.41 -10.82
N LEU A 94 -20.82 -31.48 -10.95
CA LEU A 94 -21.12 -30.05 -11.04
C LEU A 94 -21.86 -29.72 -12.36
N LEU A 95 -21.36 -30.23 -13.49
CA LEU A 95 -21.97 -29.99 -14.81
C LEU A 95 -23.41 -30.52 -14.89
N ASN A 96 -23.73 -31.61 -14.20
CA ASN A 96 -25.05 -32.25 -14.24
C ASN A 96 -26.01 -31.81 -13.12
N SER A 97 -25.66 -30.81 -12.30
CA SER A 97 -26.53 -30.35 -11.21
C SER A 97 -26.58 -28.83 -11.09
N GLU A 98 -27.68 -28.24 -11.53
CA GLU A 98 -27.94 -26.81 -11.39
C GLU A 98 -27.92 -26.35 -9.92
N GLN A 99 -28.43 -27.19 -9.01
CA GLN A 99 -28.41 -26.89 -7.58
C GLN A 99 -26.98 -26.80 -7.04
N VAL A 100 -26.09 -27.71 -7.46
CA VAL A 100 -24.67 -27.65 -7.09
C VAL A 100 -24.04 -26.39 -7.67
N GLN A 101 -24.29 -26.07 -8.93
CA GLN A 101 -23.78 -24.84 -9.56
C GLN A 101 -24.22 -23.58 -8.82
N LYS A 102 -25.50 -23.50 -8.44
CA LYS A 102 -26.06 -22.39 -7.67
C LYS A 102 -25.37 -22.24 -6.32
N ASN A 103 -25.20 -23.35 -5.59
CA ASN A 103 -24.54 -23.34 -4.28
C ASN A 103 -23.08 -22.82 -4.38
N TYR A 104 -22.32 -23.29 -5.37
CA TYR A 104 -20.95 -22.82 -5.61
C TYR A 104 -20.90 -21.34 -5.97
N ARG A 105 -21.80 -20.91 -6.87
CA ARG A 105 -21.92 -19.50 -7.28
C ARG A 105 -22.20 -18.59 -6.09
N GLU A 106 -23.18 -18.93 -5.26
CA GLU A 106 -23.56 -18.15 -4.08
C GLU A 106 -22.42 -18.09 -3.04
N ALA A 107 -21.75 -19.23 -2.78
CA ALA A 107 -20.61 -19.30 -1.88
C ALA A 107 -19.44 -18.43 -2.37
N GLY A 108 -19.09 -18.53 -3.66
CA GLY A 108 -18.03 -17.75 -4.29
C GLY A 108 -18.31 -16.25 -4.22
N LEU A 109 -19.51 -15.81 -4.64
CA LEU A 109 -19.90 -14.40 -4.58
C LEU A 109 -19.87 -13.85 -3.15
N LYS A 110 -20.32 -14.64 -2.17
CA LYS A 110 -20.26 -14.26 -0.75
C LYS A 110 -18.82 -14.08 -0.27
N LYS A 111 -17.89 -14.95 -0.68
CA LYS A 111 -16.47 -14.85 -0.32
C LYS A 111 -15.78 -13.69 -1.03
N ALA A 112 -16.02 -13.50 -2.33
CA ALA A 112 -15.47 -12.38 -3.12
C ALA A 112 -15.78 -11.02 -2.52
N ARG A 113 -17.00 -10.82 -1.97
CA ARG A 113 -17.38 -9.56 -1.28
C ARG A 113 -16.48 -9.20 -0.09
N ARG A 114 -15.84 -10.19 0.54
CA ARG A 114 -14.92 -10.01 1.67
C ARG A 114 -13.49 -9.72 1.23
N LEU A 115 -13.12 -10.07 0.00
CA LEU A 115 -11.78 -9.92 -0.57
C LEU A 115 -11.57 -8.54 -1.21
N LYS A 116 -12.29 -7.52 -0.75
CA LYS A 116 -12.12 -6.15 -1.26
C LYS A 116 -10.81 -5.58 -0.77
N TRP A 117 -9.99 -5.10 -1.71
CA TRP A 117 -8.76 -4.35 -1.41
C TRP A 117 -8.98 -3.20 -0.44
N SER A 118 -10.12 -2.49 -0.54
CA SER A 118 -10.43 -1.40 0.40
C SER A 118 -10.62 -1.86 1.85
N SER A 119 -11.06 -3.11 2.07
CA SER A 119 -11.20 -3.68 3.42
C SER A 119 -9.87 -4.19 3.96
N LEU A 120 -9.05 -4.79 3.08
CA LEU A 120 -7.69 -5.20 3.41
C LEU A 120 -6.80 -3.99 3.71
N ALA A 121 -6.87 -2.94 2.90
CA ALA A 121 -6.15 -1.68 3.08
C ALA A 121 -6.47 -1.02 4.43
N LYS A 122 -7.75 -0.94 4.82
CA LYS A 122 -8.15 -0.43 6.15
C LYS A 122 -7.62 -1.28 7.30
N THR A 123 -7.59 -2.60 7.12
CA THR A 123 -7.06 -3.52 8.13
C THR A 123 -5.56 -3.35 8.28
N TRP A 124 -4.85 -3.28 7.15
CA TRP A 124 -3.41 -3.02 7.11
C TRP A 124 -3.08 -1.65 7.68
N GLU A 125 -3.80 -0.62 7.28
CA GLU A 125 -3.69 0.74 7.84
C GLU A 125 -3.82 0.69 9.36
N LYS A 126 -4.85 0.03 9.90
CA LYS A 126 -5.02 -0.14 11.36
C LYS A 126 -3.86 -0.90 12.00
N SER A 127 -3.39 -1.99 11.38
CA SER A 127 -2.25 -2.76 11.88
C SER A 127 -0.96 -1.94 11.87
N PHE A 128 -0.69 -1.20 10.79
CA PHE A 128 0.42 -0.28 10.69
C PHE A 128 0.33 0.78 11.79
N TYR A 129 -0.81 1.44 11.96
CA TYR A 129 -1.02 2.39 13.06
C TYR A 129 -0.80 1.76 14.45
N SER A 130 -1.24 0.52 14.66
CA SER A 130 -1.02 -0.19 15.94
C SER A 130 0.48 -0.46 16.17
N MET A 131 1.19 -0.93 15.14
CA MET A 131 2.62 -1.18 15.20
C MET A 131 3.41 0.10 15.43
N PHE A 132 3.02 1.21 14.80
CA PHE A 132 3.59 2.53 15.06
C PHE A 132 3.37 2.97 16.50
N LYS A 133 2.16 2.79 17.05
CA LYS A 133 1.87 3.11 18.46
C LYS A 133 2.69 2.28 19.44
N GLU A 134 2.81 0.98 19.21
CA GLU A 134 3.62 0.09 20.07
C GLU A 134 5.11 0.42 20.00
N ARG A 135 5.63 0.71 18.80
CA ARG A 135 7.05 1.07 18.60
C ARG A 135 7.42 2.45 19.13
N ASN A 136 6.47 3.39 19.11
CA ASN A 136 6.63 4.72 19.67
C ASN A 136 6.25 4.78 21.16
N ASN A 137 6.13 3.64 21.85
CA ASN A 137 5.94 3.67 23.30
C ASN A 137 7.24 4.14 24.01
N PRO A 138 7.13 4.81 25.17
CA PRO A 138 8.27 5.40 25.86
C PRO A 138 9.39 4.40 26.17
N GLU A 139 9.02 3.17 26.55
CA GLU A 139 9.94 2.12 26.96
C GLU A 139 10.77 1.60 25.77
N THR A 140 10.16 1.49 24.59
CA THR A 140 10.81 0.99 23.38
C THR A 140 11.71 2.06 22.74
N LEU A 141 11.28 3.32 22.80
CA LEU A 141 12.10 4.46 22.38
C LEU A 141 13.34 4.61 23.28
N ALA A 142 13.15 4.60 24.62
CA ALA A 142 14.25 4.68 25.58
C ALA A 142 15.31 3.57 25.38
N LYS A 143 14.85 2.34 25.15
CA LYS A 143 15.72 1.18 24.93
C LYS A 143 16.53 1.25 23.63
N ARG A 144 16.03 1.96 22.61
CA ARG A 144 16.74 2.14 21.33
C ARG A 144 17.75 3.28 21.38
N PHE A 145 17.43 4.35 22.10
CA PHE A 145 18.41 5.39 22.41
C PHE A 145 19.59 4.85 23.23
N GLU A 146 19.40 3.80 24.04
CA GLU A 146 20.50 3.07 24.71
C GLU A 146 21.44 2.36 23.71
N ASP A 147 20.90 1.78 22.64
CA ASP A 147 21.66 0.92 21.71
C ASP A 147 22.39 1.72 20.60
N GLU A 148 21.87 2.87 20.16
CA GLU A 148 22.35 3.57 18.95
C GLU A 148 23.13 4.89 19.16
N SER A 149 23.31 5.42 20.39
CA SER A 149 24.05 6.70 20.55
C SER A 149 24.71 6.93 21.93
N ASN A 150 26.05 6.94 21.92
CA ASN A 150 27.00 7.66 22.80
C ASN A 150 26.42 8.53 23.94
N PHE A 151 26.60 8.06 25.18
CA PHE A 151 26.96 8.73 26.46
C PHE A 151 26.33 10.09 26.91
N ILE A 152 25.64 10.89 26.08
CA ILE A 152 25.21 12.26 26.46
C ILE A 152 23.74 12.34 26.88
N ALA A 153 22.86 11.45 26.41
CA ALA A 153 21.41 11.62 26.62
C ALA A 153 20.88 11.07 27.97
N GLN A 154 21.66 10.25 28.68
CA GLN A 154 21.15 9.42 29.80
C GLN A 154 20.71 10.22 31.04
N SER A 155 21.26 11.39 31.31
CA SER A 155 20.91 12.16 32.51
C SER A 155 19.65 13.04 32.36
N LYS A 156 19.19 13.29 31.12
CA LYS A 156 18.04 14.15 30.83
C LYS A 156 16.77 13.38 30.39
N LEU A 157 16.91 12.17 29.84
CA LEU A 157 15.78 11.34 29.38
C LEU A 157 14.89 10.76 30.50
N VAL A 158 15.46 10.50 31.67
CA VAL A 158 14.75 9.77 32.75
C VAL A 158 13.65 10.61 33.43
N ASN A 159 13.64 11.94 33.23
CA ASN A 159 12.71 12.86 33.92
C ASN A 159 11.84 13.73 33.00
N SER A 160 11.83 13.49 31.68
CA SER A 160 11.03 14.31 30.76
C SER A 160 9.75 13.58 30.33
N PRO A 161 8.57 14.18 30.47
CA PRO A 161 7.30 13.56 30.10
C PRO A 161 7.27 13.40 28.58
N LEU A 162 7.54 12.18 28.10
CA LEU A 162 7.64 11.84 26.67
C LEU A 162 6.31 11.90 25.90
N PHE A 163 5.23 12.38 26.53
CA PHE A 163 3.97 12.69 25.88
C PHE A 163 3.38 13.94 26.54
N ILE A 164 3.30 15.04 25.78
CA ILE A 164 2.56 16.22 26.21
C ILE A 164 1.11 15.99 25.78
N ASP A 165 0.29 15.46 26.69
CA ASP A 165 -1.13 15.14 26.42
C ASP A 165 -2.02 16.39 26.29
N GLU A 166 -1.54 17.57 26.68
CA GLU A 166 -2.21 18.85 26.44
C GLU A 166 -1.20 19.91 25.99
N ILE A 167 -1.13 20.15 24.68
CA ILE A 167 -0.49 21.34 24.13
C ILE A 167 -1.59 22.29 23.65
N SER A 168 -1.83 23.34 24.41
CA SER A 168 -2.52 24.55 23.93
C SER A 168 -1.47 25.54 23.43
N TYR A 169 -1.40 25.78 22.11
CA TYR A 169 -0.73 26.97 21.59
C TYR A 169 -1.47 27.58 20.41
N THR A 170 -1.81 28.84 20.60
CA THR A 170 -2.22 29.81 19.57
C THR A 170 -0.95 30.44 18.95
N ASP A 171 -0.68 30.15 17.66
CA ASP A 171 0.18 30.77 16.59
C ASP A 171 1.37 31.73 16.95
N PRO A 172 2.47 31.84 16.15
CA PRO A 172 2.51 31.73 14.68
C PRO A 172 3.61 30.79 14.11
N VAL A 173 3.74 30.78 12.77
CA VAL A 173 4.49 29.85 11.89
C VAL A 173 5.83 29.35 12.44
N LYS A 174 6.02 28.03 12.53
CA LYS A 174 7.15 27.43 13.27
C LYS A 174 8.31 26.90 12.42
N MET A 175 8.05 26.42 11.20
CA MET A 175 9.13 25.83 10.38
C MET A 175 8.91 26.01 8.89
N THR A 176 10.01 25.88 8.15
CA THR A 176 10.02 25.82 6.69
C THR A 176 10.21 24.37 6.29
N VAL A 177 9.24 23.80 5.58
CA VAL A 177 9.35 22.48 4.98
C VAL A 177 9.94 22.63 3.57
N VAL A 178 11.11 22.05 3.35
CA VAL A 178 11.82 22.08 2.07
C VAL A 178 11.63 20.76 1.36
N MET A 179 10.99 20.79 0.19
CA MET A 179 10.53 19.61 -0.52
C MET A 179 10.87 19.66 -2.02
N PRO A 180 11.85 18.87 -2.49
CA PRO A 180 12.09 18.69 -3.90
C PRO A 180 11.05 17.75 -4.50
N ASN A 181 10.61 18.08 -5.71
CA ASN A 181 9.66 17.30 -6.50
C ASN A 181 10.23 17.14 -7.91
N CYS A 182 10.25 15.90 -8.40
CA CYS A 182 10.62 15.58 -9.78
C CYS A 182 9.49 14.92 -10.57
N ARG A 183 8.30 14.79 -9.96
CA ARG A 183 7.17 14.03 -10.49
C ARG A 183 6.07 14.91 -11.09
N GLY A 184 6.09 16.22 -10.82
CA GLY A 184 5.22 17.23 -11.43
C GLY A 184 4.13 17.78 -10.50
N GLN A 185 3.34 18.72 -11.03
CA GLN A 185 2.39 19.56 -10.29
C GLN A 185 1.46 18.79 -9.33
N GLU A 186 0.75 17.77 -9.83
CA GLU A 186 -0.25 17.04 -9.04
C GLU A 186 0.35 16.38 -7.78
N THR A 187 1.55 15.82 -7.91
CA THR A 187 2.24 15.16 -6.79
C THR A 187 2.72 16.16 -5.74
N ALA A 188 3.22 17.31 -6.17
CA ALA A 188 3.61 18.39 -5.26
C ALA A 188 2.41 18.95 -4.50
N GLU A 189 1.27 19.16 -5.18
CA GLU A 189 0.03 19.61 -4.54
C GLU A 189 -0.49 18.61 -3.50
N LEU A 190 -0.44 17.32 -3.82
CA LEU A 190 -0.86 16.27 -2.89
C LEU A 190 0.04 16.20 -1.65
N ALA A 191 1.35 16.30 -1.83
CA ALA A 191 2.30 16.30 -0.72
C ALA A 191 2.05 17.47 0.23
N ILE A 192 1.93 18.68 -0.32
CA ILE A 192 1.62 19.89 0.47
C ILE A 192 0.29 19.75 1.21
N LYS A 193 -0.73 19.18 0.56
CA LYS A 193 -2.01 18.90 1.20
C LYS A 193 -1.84 17.96 2.41
N ILE A 194 -1.10 16.86 2.28
CA ILE A 194 -0.87 15.90 3.36
C ILE A 194 -0.16 16.57 4.53
N PHE A 195 0.92 17.31 4.27
CA PHE A 195 1.67 18.01 5.32
C PHE A 195 0.79 19.01 6.07
N ARG A 196 -0.04 19.79 5.35
CA ARG A 196 -0.95 20.77 5.94
C ARG A 196 -2.08 20.14 6.74
N GLU A 197 -2.74 19.12 6.20
CA GLU A 197 -3.87 18.46 6.86
C GLU A 197 -3.47 17.74 8.16
N LYS A 198 -2.20 17.34 8.28
CA LYS A 198 -1.66 16.61 9.43
C LYS A 198 -0.87 17.47 10.41
N ALA A 199 -0.55 18.71 10.03
CA ALA A 199 0.12 19.65 10.90
C ALA A 199 -0.85 20.29 11.89
N HIS A 200 -0.40 20.52 13.12
CA HIS A 200 -1.16 21.25 14.13
C HIS A 200 -0.71 22.71 14.26
N ALA A 201 0.36 23.10 13.57
CA ALA A 201 0.84 24.47 13.42
C ALA A 201 0.92 24.90 11.94
N LYS A 202 1.00 26.22 11.71
CA LYS A 202 1.24 26.77 10.37
C LYS A 202 2.72 26.69 10.01
N HIS A 203 3.01 26.41 8.75
CA HIS A 203 4.37 26.25 8.21
C HIS A 203 4.53 26.99 6.89
N ASP A 204 5.77 27.37 6.61
CA ASP A 204 6.19 27.81 5.27
C ASP A 204 6.65 26.59 4.48
N TYR A 205 6.48 26.65 3.16
CA TYR A 205 6.83 25.56 2.27
C TYR A 205 7.71 26.09 1.14
N ILE A 206 8.80 25.38 0.87
CA ILE A 206 9.66 25.63 -0.28
C ILE A 206 9.64 24.39 -1.15
N VAL A 207 8.92 24.48 -2.27
CA VAL A 207 8.75 23.38 -3.21
C VAL A 207 9.70 23.58 -4.39
N ILE A 208 10.57 22.60 -4.64
CA ILE A 208 11.59 22.71 -5.69
C ILE A 208 11.21 21.79 -6.85
N GLY A 209 10.83 22.38 -7.99
CA GLY A 209 10.67 21.68 -9.27
C GLY A 209 12.04 21.28 -9.82
N ASN A 210 12.45 20.03 -9.60
CA ASN A 210 13.78 19.53 -9.94
C ASN A 210 13.78 18.78 -11.29
N GLY A 211 13.87 19.52 -12.39
CA GLY A 211 13.68 18.99 -13.75
C GLY A 211 12.20 18.98 -14.19
N VAL A 212 11.34 19.67 -13.44
CA VAL A 212 9.91 19.85 -13.74
C VAL A 212 9.54 21.30 -13.44
N GLU A 213 8.61 21.85 -14.22
CA GLU A 213 8.07 23.18 -13.96
C GLU A 213 6.82 23.07 -13.08
N LEU A 214 6.88 23.71 -11.91
CA LEU A 214 5.76 23.84 -10.98
C LEU A 214 5.18 25.25 -11.05
N LYS A 215 3.86 25.36 -10.95
CA LYS A 215 3.13 26.63 -11.01
C LYS A 215 2.53 26.96 -9.66
N ALA A 216 2.54 28.24 -9.32
CA ALA A 216 1.93 28.78 -8.10
C ALA A 216 0.40 28.88 -8.26
N GLU A 217 -0.24 27.75 -8.54
CA GLU A 217 -1.68 27.59 -8.72
C GLU A 217 -2.17 26.36 -7.95
N GLY A 218 -3.49 26.19 -7.83
CA GLY A 218 -4.07 25.03 -7.17
C GLY A 218 -3.60 24.85 -5.72
N GLY A 219 -3.19 23.63 -5.36
CA GLY A 219 -2.66 23.30 -4.03
C GLY A 219 -1.32 23.96 -3.70
N LEU A 220 -0.61 24.52 -4.69
CA LEU A 220 0.64 25.26 -4.52
C LEU A 220 0.44 26.78 -4.49
N ALA A 221 -0.81 27.26 -4.52
CA ALA A 221 -1.10 28.68 -4.32
C ALA A 221 -1.00 29.08 -2.83
N GLY A 222 -0.54 30.29 -2.57
CA GLY A 222 -0.52 30.91 -1.25
C GLY A 222 0.82 31.55 -0.88
N ASP A 223 0.76 32.59 -0.04
CA ASP A 223 1.93 33.40 0.31
C ASP A 223 2.97 32.63 1.14
N ASN A 224 2.56 31.54 1.79
CA ASN A 224 3.43 30.64 2.56
C ASN A 224 4.02 29.48 1.73
N ILE A 225 3.90 29.53 0.39
CA ILE A 225 4.56 28.59 -0.52
C ILE A 225 5.48 29.37 -1.45
N LYS A 226 6.76 29.02 -1.45
CA LYS A 226 7.74 29.50 -2.43
C LYS A 226 8.11 28.36 -3.36
N ILE A 227 8.12 28.63 -4.67
CA ILE A 227 8.46 27.64 -5.69
C ILE A 227 9.81 28.01 -6.33
N LEU A 228 10.70 27.02 -6.46
CA LEU A 228 11.92 27.13 -7.26
C LEU A 228 11.92 26.09 -8.37
N ASN A 229 11.94 26.55 -9.62
CA ASN A 229 12.01 25.66 -10.77
C ASN A 229 13.42 25.60 -11.33
N TYR A 230 13.88 24.38 -11.59
CA TYR A 230 15.08 24.07 -12.35
C TYR A 230 14.67 23.30 -13.60
N ALA A 231 15.07 23.80 -14.77
CA ALA A 231 14.72 23.19 -16.06
C ALA A 231 15.27 21.77 -16.22
N GLU A 232 16.43 21.49 -15.61
CA GLU A 232 17.06 20.17 -15.56
C GLU A 232 17.21 19.69 -14.12
N SER A 233 17.32 18.37 -13.94
CA SER A 233 17.53 17.81 -12.61
C SER A 233 18.93 18.18 -12.07
N ILE A 234 18.96 18.89 -10.94
CA ILE A 234 20.19 19.30 -10.25
C ILE A 234 20.62 18.30 -9.16
N GLY A 235 19.85 17.23 -8.95
CA GLY A 235 20.03 16.25 -7.89
C GLY A 235 19.45 16.69 -6.54
N VAL A 236 19.05 15.71 -5.72
CA VAL A 236 18.28 15.93 -4.48
C VAL A 236 19.03 16.78 -3.45
N THR A 237 20.32 16.54 -3.24
CA THR A 237 21.13 17.28 -2.27
C THR A 237 21.26 18.77 -2.62
N LYS A 238 21.44 19.09 -3.92
CA LYS A 238 21.49 20.49 -4.36
C LYS A 238 20.13 21.16 -4.23
N ALA A 239 19.05 20.42 -4.52
CA ALA A 239 17.69 20.93 -4.36
C ALA A 239 17.40 21.30 -2.89
N TRP A 240 17.66 20.40 -1.94
CA TRP A 240 17.52 20.70 -0.51
C TRP A 240 18.39 21.88 -0.08
N ASN A 241 19.67 21.89 -0.43
CA ASN A 241 20.57 22.99 -0.06
C ASN A 241 20.11 24.35 -0.59
N ASN A 242 19.54 24.39 -1.80
CA ASN A 242 19.03 25.63 -2.38
C ASN A 242 17.72 26.08 -1.70
N GLY A 243 16.85 25.13 -1.32
CA GLY A 243 15.64 25.45 -0.56
C GLY A 243 15.95 25.90 0.87
N ILE A 244 16.88 25.24 1.56
CA ILE A 244 17.33 25.59 2.92
C ILE A 244 17.84 27.03 2.98
N LYS A 245 18.59 27.49 1.96
CA LYS A 245 19.08 28.88 1.88
C LYS A 245 17.97 29.94 1.81
N LEU A 246 16.76 29.55 1.44
CA LEU A 246 15.61 30.42 1.29
C LEU A 246 14.62 30.32 2.47
N ALA A 247 14.84 29.34 3.35
CA ALA A 247 14.10 29.23 4.60
C ALA A 247 14.42 30.43 5.50
N GLN A 248 13.40 30.97 6.15
CA GLN A 248 13.51 32.15 7.03
C GLN A 248 13.05 31.85 8.47
N THR A 249 12.54 30.63 8.70
CA THR A 249 12.09 30.16 10.01
C THR A 249 13.24 29.62 10.83
N GLU A 250 13.06 29.58 12.15
CA GLU A 250 14.04 29.03 13.10
C GLU A 250 14.34 27.55 12.86
N HIS A 251 13.29 26.77 12.55
CA HIS A 251 13.43 25.34 12.25
C HIS A 251 13.21 25.05 10.76
N ILE A 252 13.92 24.03 10.25
CA ILE A 252 13.80 23.57 8.87
C ILE A 252 13.51 22.06 8.88
N ALA A 253 12.44 21.66 8.19
CA ALA A 253 12.16 20.26 7.90
C ALA A 253 12.59 19.94 6.47
N ILE A 254 13.42 18.93 6.31
CA ILE A 254 13.77 18.37 5.00
C ILE A 254 12.83 17.20 4.74
N ALA A 255 12.05 17.25 3.66
CA ALA A 255 11.07 16.22 3.33
C ALA A 255 11.15 15.82 1.86
N ASN A 256 10.70 14.60 1.54
CA ASN A 256 10.38 14.19 0.17
C ASN A 256 8.90 14.45 -0.14
N ASP A 257 8.56 14.42 -1.42
CA ASP A 257 7.18 14.58 -1.92
C ASP A 257 6.33 13.30 -1.81
N ASP A 258 6.90 12.17 -1.37
CA ASP A 258 6.24 10.87 -1.20
C ASP A 258 6.13 10.43 0.27
N VAL A 259 6.15 11.37 1.21
CA VAL A 259 6.06 11.09 2.65
C VAL A 259 4.61 11.12 3.14
N PHE A 260 4.27 10.17 4.02
CA PHE A 260 3.02 10.18 4.77
C PHE A 260 3.28 10.70 6.19
N MET A 261 2.53 11.72 6.61
CA MET A 261 2.68 12.33 7.94
C MET A 261 1.62 11.83 8.93
N MET A 262 2.05 11.59 10.17
CA MET A 262 1.13 11.36 11.28
C MET A 262 0.46 12.66 11.72
N ASP A 263 -0.72 12.56 12.32
CA ASP A 263 -1.40 13.71 12.90
C ASP A 263 -0.55 14.33 14.03
N GLY A 264 -0.34 15.65 13.99
CA GLY A 264 0.50 16.37 14.94
C GLY A 264 2.00 16.08 14.82
N TRP A 265 2.48 15.67 13.64
CA TRP A 265 3.89 15.36 13.40
C TRP A 265 4.83 16.51 13.77
N ASP A 266 4.41 17.74 13.51
CA ASP A 266 5.17 18.97 13.68
C ASP A 266 5.35 19.31 15.15
N VAL A 267 4.28 19.22 15.94
CA VAL A 267 4.32 19.49 17.37
C VAL A 267 5.12 18.43 18.13
N GLN A 268 5.12 17.19 17.66
CA GLN A 268 5.93 16.12 18.24
C GLN A 268 7.43 16.37 18.02
N LEU A 269 7.84 16.70 16.79
CA LEU A 269 9.25 16.95 16.49
C LEU A 269 9.76 18.19 17.22
N LEU A 270 9.02 19.30 17.16
CA LEU A 270 9.40 20.54 17.82
C LEU A 270 9.42 20.39 19.34
N GLY A 271 8.43 19.69 19.92
CA GLY A 271 8.38 19.44 21.36
C GLY A 271 9.60 18.64 21.87
N VAL A 272 10.10 17.68 21.08
CA VAL A 272 11.31 16.94 21.44
C VAL A 272 12.56 17.81 21.27
N MET A 273 12.66 18.61 20.21
CA MET A 273 13.79 19.55 20.04
C MET A 273 13.88 20.52 21.24
N ASP A 274 12.75 21.12 21.63
CA ASP A 274 12.67 22.06 22.75
C ASP A 274 12.96 21.39 24.10
N ALA A 275 12.41 20.20 24.34
CA ALA A 275 12.53 19.52 25.63
C ALA A 275 13.95 19.01 25.91
N TYR A 276 14.70 18.66 24.86
CA TYR A 276 16.01 18.03 25.00
C TYR A 276 17.18 18.89 24.53
N ASP A 277 16.92 20.08 23.98
CA ASP A 277 17.94 21.00 23.47
C ASP A 277 18.83 20.30 22.41
N ILE A 278 18.17 19.77 21.36
CA ILE A 278 18.80 18.98 20.30
C ILE A 278 18.73 19.72 18.96
N ASP A 279 19.87 19.81 18.28
CA ASP A 279 20.01 20.53 17.00
C ASP A 279 19.32 19.85 15.80
N MET A 280 19.16 18.53 15.84
CA MET A 280 18.60 17.74 14.73
C MET A 280 17.79 16.55 15.23
N ILE A 281 16.59 16.38 14.66
CA ILE A 281 15.70 15.25 14.92
C ILE A 281 15.20 14.68 13.59
N SER A 282 15.01 13.37 13.53
CA SER A 282 14.34 12.70 12.42
C SER A 282 13.16 11.88 12.95
N PRO A 283 11.99 11.90 12.29
CA PRO A 283 10.96 10.92 12.54
C PRO A 283 11.48 9.51 12.17
N ASN A 284 10.97 8.49 12.84
CA ASN A 284 11.39 7.10 12.62
C ASN A 284 11.05 6.64 11.18
N GLU A 285 12.05 6.29 10.38
CA GLU A 285 11.90 5.91 8.96
C GLU A 285 11.67 4.41 8.77
N HIS A 286 10.47 3.87 9.06
CA HIS A 286 10.13 2.47 8.70
C HIS A 286 8.67 2.27 8.29
#